data_AF-A0A3P3WA44-F1
#
_entry.id   AF-A0A3P3WA44-F1
#
_cell.length_a   1.000
_cell.length_b   1.000
_cell.length_c   1.000
_cell.angle_alpha   90.00
_cell.angle_beta   90.00
_cell.angle_gamma   90.00
#
_symmetry.space_group_name_H-M   'P 1'
#
loop_
_entity.id
_entity.type
_entity.pdbx_description
1 polymer ?
#
loop_
_entity_poly.entity_id
_entity_poly.type
_entity_poly.pdbx_seq_one_letter_code
_entity_poly.pdbx_strand_id
1 'polypeptide(L)'
;MEKDDLLLVVVKSALSIEKELSNTIYKLFRIANPHSKMLFKPSSFSARNKVDLLKDLNLINTTDYNNIILQLEIRNIFIHNQDIISFEDCFEYLYYTRKSHSNRNSFKKIDGNNSLEKYINLTSQNLLNIKNILKSEISRVCTIIESLATQTKLNYDKQMLIINISNQLQKIEKLNDIEEIKKQIRKIDRQSILKSTLIMEKEKKIDSSFLTTNFINAFIKNDEK
;
A
#
# COMPACT_ATOMS: atom_id res chain seq x y z
N MET A 1 2.13 10.95 -20.38
CA MET A 1 2.59 9.64 -19.88
C MET A 1 2.22 8.62 -20.94
N GLU A 2 3.16 7.78 -21.36
CA GLU A 2 2.87 6.75 -22.38
C GLU A 2 1.98 5.64 -21.77
N LYS A 3 1.27 4.90 -22.61
CA LYS A 3 0.39 3.80 -22.18
C LYS A 3 1.17 2.77 -21.33
N ASP A 4 2.37 2.43 -21.76
CA ASP A 4 3.20 1.43 -21.09
C ASP A 4 3.65 1.90 -19.71
N ASP A 5 3.91 3.20 -19.54
CA ASP A 5 4.19 3.80 -18.24
C ASP A 5 2.98 3.71 -17.31
N LEU A 6 1.78 4.01 -17.82
CA LEU A 6 0.55 3.93 -17.04
C LEU A 6 0.28 2.51 -16.55
N LEU A 7 0.35 1.53 -17.47
CA LEU A 7 0.17 0.12 -17.17
C LEU A 7 1.17 -0.34 -16.11
N LEU A 8 2.45 0.03 -16.27
CA LEU A 8 3.49 -0.31 -15.32
C LEU A 8 3.19 0.23 -13.92
N VAL A 9 2.72 1.48 -13.80
CA VAL A 9 2.35 2.10 -12.52
C VAL A 9 1.17 1.38 -11.88
N VAL A 10 0.10 1.13 -12.63
CA VAL A 10 -1.09 0.41 -12.15
C VAL A 10 -0.73 -0.99 -11.66
N VAL A 11 0.04 -1.75 -12.45
CA VAL A 11 0.43 -3.12 -12.12
C VAL A 11 1.34 -3.16 -10.89
N LYS A 12 2.36 -2.29 -10.82
CA LYS A 12 3.26 -2.22 -9.64
C LYS A 12 2.52 -1.85 -8.37
N SER A 13 1.57 -0.92 -8.46
CA SER A 13 0.76 -0.48 -7.32
C SER A 13 -0.09 -1.62 -6.78
N ALA A 14 -0.82 -2.32 -7.66
CA ALA A 14 -1.64 -3.47 -7.28
C ALA A 14 -0.81 -4.65 -6.73
N LEU A 15 0.35 -4.94 -7.33
CA LEU A 15 1.26 -5.98 -6.82
C LEU A 15 1.80 -5.64 -5.43
N SER A 16 2.03 -4.37 -5.14
CA SER A 16 2.47 -3.92 -3.82
C SER A 16 1.39 -4.17 -2.76
N ILE A 17 0.13 -3.89 -3.10
CA ILE A 17 -1.02 -4.20 -2.24
C ILE A 17 -1.15 -5.70 -2.02
N GLU A 18 -1.07 -6.50 -3.10
CA GLU A 18 -1.19 -7.95 -2.99
C GLU A 18 -0.08 -8.57 -2.14
N LYS A 19 1.14 -8.07 -2.27
CA LYS A 19 2.27 -8.46 -1.42
C LYS A 19 1.97 -8.15 0.04
N GLU A 20 1.48 -6.94 0.34
CA GLU A 20 1.19 -6.53 1.70
C GLU A 20 0.01 -7.30 2.31
N LEU A 21 -1.05 -7.56 1.54
CA LEU A 21 -2.13 -8.47 1.95
C LEU A 21 -1.60 -9.85 2.32
N SER A 22 -0.71 -10.40 1.49
CA SER A 22 -0.10 -11.71 1.75
C SER A 22 0.73 -11.69 3.03
N ASN A 23 1.56 -10.65 3.23
CA ASN A 23 2.36 -10.46 4.43
C ASN A 23 1.49 -10.36 5.69
N THR A 24 0.41 -9.59 5.62
CA THR A 24 -0.55 -9.43 6.72
C THR A 24 -1.17 -10.78 7.08
N ILE A 25 -1.60 -11.57 6.11
CA ILE A 25 -2.14 -12.90 6.36
C ILE A 25 -1.08 -13.85 6.94
N TYR A 26 0.15 -13.87 6.39
CA TYR A 26 1.26 -14.66 6.95
C TYR A 26 1.46 -14.36 8.44
N LYS A 27 1.44 -13.09 8.81
CA LYS A 27 1.62 -12.63 10.20
C LYS A 27 0.41 -12.95 11.08
N LEU A 28 -0.81 -12.70 10.60
CA LEU A 28 -2.06 -12.99 11.33
C LEU A 28 -2.17 -14.49 11.70
N PHE A 29 -1.84 -15.37 10.75
CA PHE A 29 -1.92 -16.81 10.95
C PHE A 29 -0.61 -17.43 11.47
N ARG A 30 0.40 -16.61 11.79
CA ARG A 30 1.72 -17.05 12.30
C ARG A 30 2.36 -18.13 11.43
N ILE A 31 2.20 -18.03 10.12
CA ILE A 31 2.77 -18.99 9.17
C ILE A 31 4.27 -18.68 9.05
N ALA A 32 5.08 -19.42 9.80
CA ALA A 32 6.53 -19.18 9.93
C ALA A 32 7.33 -19.47 8.64
N ASN A 33 6.84 -20.38 7.80
CA ASN A 33 7.52 -20.75 6.55
C ASN A 33 6.65 -20.37 5.33
N PRO A 34 7.02 -19.32 4.56
CA PRO A 34 6.25 -18.91 3.38
C PRO A 34 6.24 -19.98 2.28
N HIS A 35 7.19 -20.92 2.29
CA HIS A 35 7.32 -21.98 1.29
C HIS A 35 6.61 -23.30 1.67
N SER A 36 5.91 -23.37 2.81
CA SER A 36 5.58 -24.60 3.54
C SER A 36 4.73 -25.72 2.90
N LYS A 37 4.47 -25.89 1.60
CA LYS A 37 3.50 -26.86 1.02
C LYS A 37 2.10 -27.02 1.69
N MET A 38 1.76 -26.34 2.78
CA MET A 38 0.46 -26.44 3.42
C MET A 38 -0.63 -25.91 2.49
N LEU A 39 -1.83 -26.49 2.59
CA LEU A 39 -2.99 -26.13 1.77
C LEU A 39 -3.42 -24.67 1.93
N PHE A 40 -3.08 -24.02 3.06
CA PHE A 40 -3.47 -22.66 3.40
C PHE A 40 -2.34 -21.64 3.19
N LYS A 41 -1.75 -21.61 1.98
CA LYS A 41 -0.77 -20.57 1.66
C LYS A 41 -1.47 -19.27 1.26
N PRO A 42 -1.11 -18.13 1.85
CA PRO A 42 -1.59 -16.83 1.37
C PRO A 42 -1.32 -16.64 -0.13
N SER A 43 -0.20 -17.15 -0.65
CA SER A 43 0.13 -17.08 -2.08
C SER A 43 -0.77 -17.92 -2.99
N SER A 44 -1.50 -18.92 -2.47
CA SER A 44 -2.50 -19.66 -3.26
C SER A 44 -3.86 -18.97 -3.31
N PHE A 45 -4.08 -17.96 -2.46
CA PHE A 45 -5.29 -17.15 -2.54
C PHE A 45 -5.16 -16.11 -3.63
N SER A 46 -6.24 -15.91 -4.38
CA SER A 46 -6.37 -14.74 -5.25
C SER A 46 -6.28 -13.46 -4.41
N ALA A 47 -5.84 -12.35 -5.01
CA ALA A 47 -5.83 -11.05 -4.33
C ALA A 47 -7.19 -10.72 -3.71
N ARG A 48 -8.29 -11.04 -4.41
CA ARG A 48 -9.65 -10.87 -3.92
C ARG A 48 -9.95 -11.72 -2.68
N ASN A 49 -9.64 -13.02 -2.72
CA ASN A 49 -9.86 -13.92 -1.58
C ASN A 49 -9.11 -13.45 -0.32
N LYS A 50 -7.93 -12.84 -0.48
CA LYS A 50 -7.18 -12.23 0.64
C LYS A 50 -7.95 -11.05 1.27
N VAL A 51 -8.56 -10.21 0.44
CA VAL A 51 -9.36 -9.06 0.89
C VAL A 51 -10.66 -9.52 1.55
N ASP A 52 -11.35 -10.50 0.95
CA ASP A 52 -12.56 -11.12 1.50
C ASP A 52 -12.27 -11.71 2.89
N LEU A 53 -11.16 -12.44 3.04
CA LEU A 53 -10.74 -12.99 4.32
C LEU A 53 -10.54 -11.90 5.39
N LEU A 54 -9.86 -10.79 5.06
CA LEU A 54 -9.69 -9.68 6.01
C LEU A 54 -11.04 -9.03 6.37
N LYS A 55 -11.98 -8.99 5.43
CA LYS A 55 -13.33 -8.47 5.66
C LYS A 55 -14.14 -9.39 6.57
N ASP A 56 -14.10 -10.69 6.34
CA ASP A 56 -14.80 -11.70 7.14
C ASP A 56 -14.28 -11.74 8.59
N LEU A 57 -12.97 -11.49 8.78
CA LEU A 57 -12.35 -11.32 10.09
C LEU A 57 -12.66 -9.96 10.74
N ASN A 58 -13.44 -9.09 10.10
CA ASN A 58 -13.73 -7.71 10.52
C ASN A 58 -12.48 -6.85 10.76
N LEU A 59 -11.38 -7.15 10.06
CA LEU A 59 -10.12 -6.41 10.16
C LEU A 59 -10.08 -5.18 9.25
N ILE A 60 -10.95 -5.12 8.25
CA ILE A 60 -11.13 -3.96 7.38
C ILE A 60 -12.60 -3.54 7.33
N ASN A 61 -12.84 -2.24 7.31
CA ASN A 61 -14.19 -1.71 7.17
C ASN A 61 -14.67 -1.84 5.71
N THR A 62 -15.95 -1.55 5.47
CA THR A 62 -16.57 -1.66 4.14
C THR A 62 -15.96 -0.69 3.12
N THR A 63 -15.51 0.48 3.56
CA THR A 63 -14.87 1.48 2.70
C THR A 63 -13.52 0.99 2.19
N ASP A 64 -12.65 0.51 3.09
CA ASP A 64 -11.34 -0.04 2.75
C ASP A 64 -11.46 -1.26 1.84
N TYR A 65 -12.41 -2.15 2.15
CA TYR A 65 -12.75 -3.28 1.30
C TYR A 65 -13.09 -2.83 -0.13
N ASN A 66 -14.03 -1.90 -0.29
CA ASN A 66 -14.45 -1.42 -1.60
C ASN A 66 -13.31 -0.75 -2.37
N ASN A 67 -12.46 0.01 -1.68
CA ASN A 67 -11.31 0.70 -2.26
C ASN A 67 -10.27 -0.30 -2.78
N ILE A 68 -9.93 -1.32 -2.01
CA ILE A 68 -8.96 -2.33 -2.42
C ILE A 68 -9.51 -3.16 -3.60
N ILE A 69 -10.80 -3.57 -3.53
CA ILE A 69 -11.45 -4.30 -4.62
C ILE A 69 -11.45 -3.48 -5.92
N LEU A 70 -11.79 -2.19 -5.84
CA LEU A 70 -11.75 -1.29 -7.00
C LEU A 70 -10.35 -1.26 -7.65
N GLN A 71 -9.28 -1.22 -6.85
CA GLN A 71 -7.92 -1.21 -7.40
C GLN A 71 -7.53 -2.52 -8.08
N LEU A 72 -7.97 -3.66 -7.54
CA LEU A 72 -7.76 -4.97 -8.17
C LEU A 72 -8.51 -5.07 -9.50
N GLU A 73 -9.72 -4.52 -9.58
CA GLU A 73 -10.51 -4.46 -10.81
C GLU A 73 -9.86 -3.54 -11.85
N ILE A 74 -9.44 -2.34 -11.46
CA ILE A 74 -8.68 -1.42 -12.33
C ILE A 74 -7.46 -2.14 -12.91
N ARG A 75 -6.66 -2.82 -12.06
CA ARG A 75 -5.50 -3.60 -12.52
C ARG A 75 -5.88 -4.67 -13.55
N ASN A 76 -6.96 -5.41 -13.32
CA ASN A 76 -7.40 -6.44 -14.26
C ASN A 76 -7.80 -5.83 -15.61
N ILE A 77 -8.46 -4.67 -15.59
CA ILE A 77 -8.88 -3.98 -16.81
C ILE A 77 -7.66 -3.56 -17.64
N PHE A 78 -6.70 -2.88 -17.02
CA PHE A 78 -5.47 -2.44 -17.70
C PHE A 78 -4.65 -3.62 -18.26
N ILE A 79 -4.61 -4.77 -17.57
CA ILE A 79 -3.85 -5.94 -18.04
C ILE A 79 -4.54 -6.64 -19.21
N HIS A 80 -5.86 -6.78 -19.17
CA HIS A 80 -6.58 -7.64 -20.10
C HIS A 80 -7.16 -6.91 -21.31
N ASN A 81 -7.27 -5.58 -21.27
CA ASN A 81 -7.88 -4.81 -22.34
C ASN A 81 -6.85 -3.89 -22.97
N GLN A 82 -6.38 -4.28 -24.16
CA GLN A 82 -5.36 -3.54 -24.90
C GLN A 82 -5.84 -2.15 -25.32
N ASP A 83 -7.14 -1.93 -25.45
CA ASP A 83 -7.70 -0.65 -25.87
C ASP A 83 -7.75 0.39 -24.75
N ILE A 84 -7.51 -0.03 -23.49
CA ILE A 84 -7.48 0.86 -22.34
C ILE A 84 -6.12 1.54 -22.26
N ILE A 85 -6.09 2.84 -22.56
CA ILE A 85 -4.86 3.65 -22.55
C ILE A 85 -4.87 4.76 -21.49
N SER A 86 -6.03 4.97 -20.86
CA SER A 86 -6.25 5.98 -19.84
C SER A 86 -7.14 5.47 -18.71
N PHE A 87 -7.20 6.21 -17.60
CA PHE A 87 -8.14 5.88 -16.52
C PHE A 87 -9.58 6.21 -16.90
N GLU A 88 -9.80 7.19 -17.77
CA GLU A 88 -11.08 7.53 -18.36
C GLU A 88 -11.67 6.31 -19.06
N ASP A 89 -10.90 5.67 -19.95
CA ASP A 89 -11.32 4.44 -20.63
C ASP A 89 -11.62 3.32 -19.63
N CYS A 90 -10.75 3.17 -18.62
CA CYS A 90 -10.92 2.16 -17.58
C CYS A 90 -12.21 2.38 -16.77
N PHE A 91 -12.52 3.61 -16.39
CA PHE A 91 -13.72 3.94 -15.61
C PHE A 91 -14.99 3.87 -16.46
N GLU A 92 -14.90 4.21 -17.75
CA GLU A 92 -15.97 4.00 -18.71
C GLU A 92 -16.28 2.50 -18.87
N TYR A 93 -15.24 1.68 -19.03
CA TYR A 93 -15.37 0.23 -19.06
C TYR A 93 -16.03 -0.32 -17.78
N LEU A 94 -15.58 0.14 -16.60
CA LEU A 94 -16.19 -0.22 -15.31
C LEU A 94 -17.67 0.20 -15.23
N TYR A 95 -18.00 1.38 -15.72
CA TYR A 95 -19.37 1.88 -15.73
C TYR A 95 -20.29 0.98 -16.54
N TYR A 96 -19.90 0.64 -17.77
CA TYR A 96 -20.73 -0.21 -18.64
C TYR A 96 -20.87 -1.64 -18.12
N THR A 97 -19.77 -2.24 -17.64
CA THR A 97 -19.77 -3.59 -17.09
C THR A 97 -20.60 -3.71 -15.80
N ARG A 98 -20.62 -2.68 -14.95
CA ARG A 98 -21.43 -2.68 -13.73
C ARG A 98 -22.89 -2.33 -13.97
N LYS A 99 -23.18 -1.46 -14.93
CA LYS A 99 -24.55 -1.11 -15.33
C LYS A 99 -25.29 -2.32 -15.90
N SER A 100 -24.61 -3.19 -16.65
CA SER A 100 -25.22 -4.41 -17.18
C SER A 100 -25.57 -5.44 -16.09
N HIS A 101 -24.89 -5.40 -14.94
CA HIS A 101 -25.11 -6.33 -13.83
C HIS A 101 -25.98 -5.76 -12.70
N SER A 102 -26.36 -4.48 -12.76
CA SER A 102 -27.06 -3.82 -11.66
C SER A 102 -27.91 -2.64 -12.11
N ASN A 103 -29.21 -2.67 -11.76
CA ASN A 103 -30.17 -1.56 -11.84
C ASN A 103 -29.83 -0.38 -10.88
N ARG A 104 -28.54 -0.11 -10.62
CA ARG A 104 -28.07 0.89 -9.64
C ARG A 104 -27.61 2.17 -10.34
N ASN A 105 -28.46 3.20 -10.27
CA ASN A 105 -28.30 4.55 -10.84
C ASN A 105 -27.22 5.43 -10.16
N SER A 106 -26.22 4.90 -9.46
CA SER A 106 -25.35 5.70 -8.59
C SER A 106 -23.90 5.89 -9.05
N PHE A 107 -23.47 5.33 -10.18
CA PHE A 107 -22.11 5.63 -10.68
C PHE A 107 -22.07 6.99 -11.38
N LYS A 108 -21.52 8.00 -10.68
CA LYS A 108 -21.15 9.29 -11.28
C LYS A 108 -19.89 9.12 -12.12
N LYS A 109 -19.86 9.76 -13.29
CA LYS A 109 -18.69 9.82 -14.18
C LYS A 109 -17.52 10.43 -13.39
N ILE A 110 -16.40 9.73 -13.32
CA ILE A 110 -15.19 10.20 -12.62
C ILE A 110 -14.41 11.08 -13.60
N ASP A 111 -14.03 12.28 -13.15
CA ASP A 111 -13.19 13.20 -13.92
C ASP A 111 -11.74 12.71 -13.95
N GLY A 112 -11.20 12.52 -15.15
CA GLY A 112 -10.05 11.68 -15.37
C GLY A 112 -8.68 12.36 -15.34
N ASN A 113 -8.60 13.70 -15.46
CA ASN A 113 -7.31 14.41 -15.37
C ASN A 113 -6.65 14.34 -13.98
N ASN A 114 -7.42 14.05 -12.93
CA ASN A 114 -6.91 13.82 -11.57
C ASN A 114 -6.86 12.32 -11.18
N SER A 115 -7.07 11.41 -12.13
CA SER A 115 -7.29 9.98 -11.85
C SER A 115 -6.03 9.24 -11.39
N LEU A 116 -4.87 9.51 -12.00
CA LEU A 116 -3.61 8.84 -11.65
C LEU A 116 -3.16 9.20 -10.25
N GLU A 117 -3.12 10.49 -9.93
CA GLU A 117 -2.73 10.96 -8.61
C GLU A 117 -3.70 10.42 -7.54
N LYS A 118 -5.00 10.47 -7.81
CA LYS A 118 -6.01 9.82 -6.93
C LYS A 118 -5.76 8.33 -6.77
N TYR A 119 -5.40 7.62 -7.83
CA TYR A 119 -5.10 6.19 -7.78
C TYR A 119 -3.85 5.89 -6.95
N ILE A 120 -2.78 6.68 -7.10
CA ILE A 120 -1.56 6.56 -6.31
C ILE A 120 -1.82 6.89 -4.84
N ASN A 121 -2.58 7.95 -4.56
CA ASN A 121 -2.97 8.33 -3.21
C ASN A 121 -3.82 7.24 -2.55
N LEU A 122 -4.80 6.70 -3.29
CA LEU A 122 -5.62 5.58 -2.83
C LEU A 122 -4.76 4.33 -2.55
N THR A 123 -3.78 4.04 -3.40
CA THR A 123 -2.84 2.92 -3.19
C THR A 123 -2.05 3.11 -1.90
N SER A 124 -1.51 4.31 -1.70
CA SER A 124 -0.73 4.66 -0.51
C SER A 124 -1.57 4.54 0.75
N GLN A 125 -2.82 5.02 0.72
CA GLN A 125 -3.77 4.91 1.82
C GLN A 125 -4.13 3.45 2.11
N ASN A 126 -4.42 2.65 1.08
CA ASN A 126 -4.74 1.23 1.25
C ASN A 126 -3.56 0.46 1.83
N LEU A 127 -2.33 0.71 1.39
CA LEU A 127 -1.12 0.12 1.98
C LEU A 127 -0.97 0.48 3.45
N LEU A 128 -1.16 1.76 3.80
CA LEU A 128 -1.12 2.21 5.19
C LEU A 128 -2.20 1.53 6.04
N ASN A 129 -3.43 1.42 5.51
CA ASN A 129 -4.54 0.77 6.20
C ASN A 129 -4.25 -0.72 6.43
N ILE A 130 -3.74 -1.43 5.42
CA ILE A 130 -3.36 -2.86 5.55
C ILE A 130 -2.26 -3.04 6.60
N LYS A 131 -1.25 -2.16 6.62
CA LYS A 131 -0.18 -2.21 7.65
C LYS A 131 -0.73 -1.95 9.05
N ASN A 132 -1.69 -1.04 9.17
CA ASN A 132 -2.31 -0.70 10.45
C ASN A 132 -3.16 -1.83 11.04
N ILE A 133 -3.65 -2.79 10.22
CA ILE A 133 -4.37 -3.98 10.71
C ILE A 133 -3.55 -4.74 11.74
N LEU A 134 -2.28 -5.00 11.45
CA LEU A 134 -1.43 -5.74 12.37
C LEU A 134 -1.18 -4.96 13.65
N LYS A 135 -1.02 -3.65 13.54
CA LYS A 135 -0.83 -2.76 14.68
C LYS A 135 -2.08 -2.74 15.58
N SER A 136 -3.27 -2.64 15.00
CA SER A 136 -4.52 -2.68 15.77
C SER A 136 -4.72 -4.03 16.45
N GLU A 137 -4.40 -5.14 15.78
CA GLU A 137 -4.52 -6.47 16.38
C GLU A 137 -3.51 -6.71 17.51
N ILE A 138 -2.26 -6.26 17.34
CA ILE A 138 -1.27 -6.31 18.43
C ILE A 138 -1.76 -5.49 19.63
N SER A 139 -2.23 -4.26 19.39
CA SER A 139 -2.77 -3.40 20.45
C SER A 139 -3.94 -4.07 21.18
N ARG A 140 -4.88 -4.67 20.43
CA ARG A 140 -6.03 -5.39 21.00
C ARG A 140 -5.59 -6.55 21.90
N VAL A 141 -4.61 -7.34 21.45
CA VAL A 141 -4.07 -8.45 22.24
C VAL A 141 -3.38 -7.94 23.51
N CYS A 142 -2.60 -6.86 23.43
CA CYS A 142 -1.98 -6.25 24.62
C CYS A 142 -3.02 -5.80 25.65
N THR A 143 -4.10 -5.13 25.22
CA THR A 143 -5.19 -4.72 26.13
C THR A 143 -5.90 -5.92 26.77
N ILE A 144 -6.10 -7.01 26.03
CA ILE A 144 -6.66 -8.25 26.60
C ILE A 144 -5.72 -8.82 27.66
N ILE A 145 -4.42 -8.87 27.37
CA ILE A 145 -3.42 -9.37 28.32
C ILE A 145 -3.38 -8.52 29.60
N GLU A 146 -3.42 -7.19 29.48
CA GLU A 146 -3.46 -6.26 30.61
C GLU A 146 -4.74 -6.43 31.45
N SER A 147 -5.90 -6.60 30.79
CA SER A 147 -7.16 -6.81 31.50
C SER A 147 -7.19 -8.17 32.22
N LEU A 148 -6.65 -9.22 31.62
CA LEU A 148 -6.49 -10.52 32.29
C LEU A 148 -5.51 -10.43 33.48
N ALA A 149 -4.41 -9.68 33.33
CA ALA A 149 -3.42 -9.49 34.38
C ALA A 149 -3.97 -8.74 35.61
N THR A 150 -4.92 -7.84 35.41
CA THR A 150 -5.58 -7.08 36.48
C THR A 150 -6.70 -7.86 37.15
N GLN A 151 -7.45 -8.67 36.38
CA GLN A 151 -8.54 -9.50 36.92
C GLN A 151 -8.04 -10.69 37.74
N THR A 152 -6.94 -11.30 37.31
CA THR A 152 -6.32 -12.39 38.04
C THR A 152 -5.38 -11.77 39.08
N LYS A 153 -5.56 -12.03 40.38
CA LYS A 153 -4.57 -11.75 41.45
C LYS A 153 -3.29 -12.60 41.21
N LEU A 154 -2.64 -12.41 40.07
CA LEU A 154 -1.45 -13.15 39.68
C LEU A 154 -0.32 -12.75 40.61
N ASN A 155 0.43 -13.75 41.08
CA ASN A 155 1.71 -13.52 41.73
C ASN A 155 2.59 -12.63 40.83
N TYR A 156 3.36 -11.74 41.46
CA TYR A 156 4.22 -10.72 40.85
C TYR A 156 5.02 -11.25 39.64
N ASP A 157 5.52 -12.48 39.71
CA ASP A 157 6.30 -13.12 38.63
C ASP A 157 5.53 -13.26 37.32
N LYS A 158 4.22 -13.58 37.37
CA LYS A 158 3.38 -13.69 36.18
C LYS A 158 3.00 -12.33 35.60
N GLN A 159 2.88 -11.30 36.45
CA GLN A 159 2.71 -9.91 35.99
C GLN A 159 3.97 -9.41 35.28
N MET A 160 5.15 -9.71 35.82
CA MET A 160 6.43 -9.37 35.18
C MET A 160 6.63 -10.06 33.83
N LEU A 161 6.24 -11.34 33.71
CA LEU A 161 6.29 -12.06 32.42
C LEU A 161 5.37 -11.39 31.38
N ILE A 162 4.15 -11.00 31.79
CA ILE A 162 3.19 -10.31 30.93
C ILE A 162 3.73 -8.97 30.44
N ILE A 163 4.26 -8.14 31.34
CA ILE A 163 4.88 -6.85 31.00
C ILE A 163 6.03 -7.06 30.00
N ASN A 164 6.84 -8.11 30.21
CA ASN A 164 7.98 -8.40 29.34
C ASN A 164 7.53 -8.82 27.93
N ILE A 165 6.46 -9.61 27.80
CA ILE A 165 5.86 -9.99 26.52
C ILE A 165 5.29 -8.75 25.81
N SER A 166 4.55 -7.88 26.50
CA SER A 166 4.05 -6.62 25.93
C SER A 166 5.19 -5.74 25.40
N ASN A 167 6.28 -5.62 26.17
CA ASN A 167 7.46 -4.85 25.74
C ASN A 167 8.15 -5.46 24.52
N GLN A 168 8.21 -6.79 24.42
CA GLN A 168 8.74 -7.46 23.23
C GLN A 168 7.86 -7.24 21.99
N LEU A 169 6.54 -7.27 22.14
CA LEU A 169 5.60 -6.97 21.06
C LEU A 169 5.71 -5.51 20.58
N GLN A 170 5.88 -4.54 21.49
CA GLN A 170 6.15 -3.15 21.13
C GLN A 170 7.52 -2.95 20.45
N LYS A 171 8.54 -3.75 20.81
CA LYS A 171 9.83 -3.71 20.10
C LYS A 171 9.71 -4.22 18.66
N ILE A 172 8.88 -5.24 18.43
CA ILE A 172 8.54 -5.72 17.09
C ILE A 172 7.79 -4.65 16.28
N GLU A 173 7.01 -3.79 16.93
CA GLU A 173 6.35 -2.62 16.32
C GLU A 173 7.36 -1.56 15.82
N LYS A 174 8.44 -1.32 16.58
CA LYS A 174 9.49 -0.36 16.22
C LYS A 174 10.48 -0.88 15.18
N LEU A 175 10.72 -2.18 15.16
CA LEU A 175 11.70 -2.81 14.27
C LEU A 175 11.25 -2.91 12.81
N ASN A 176 9.96 -2.74 12.52
CA ASN A 176 9.46 -3.13 11.21
C ASN A 176 9.34 -2.06 10.12
N ASP A 177 9.25 -0.71 10.32
CA ASP A 177 8.72 0.03 9.14
C ASP A 177 8.84 1.55 8.87
N ILE A 178 9.78 2.35 9.39
CA ILE A 178 9.76 3.80 9.01
C ILE A 178 11.05 4.33 8.40
N GLU A 179 12.22 4.07 8.96
CA GLU A 179 13.46 4.62 8.41
C GLU A 179 13.92 3.91 7.14
N GLU A 180 13.88 2.57 7.10
CA GLU A 180 14.30 1.78 5.94
C GLU A 180 13.46 2.12 4.69
N ILE A 181 12.14 2.26 4.87
CA ILE A 181 11.21 2.64 3.80
C ILE A 181 11.37 4.12 3.41
N LYS A 182 11.50 5.06 4.36
CA LYS A 182 11.82 6.46 4.04
C LYS A 182 13.14 6.57 3.27
N LYS A 183 14.13 5.74 3.60
CA LYS A 183 15.44 5.70 2.94
C LYS A 183 15.36 5.10 1.54
N GLN A 184 14.50 4.10 1.33
CA GLN A 184 14.22 3.53 0.00
C GLN A 184 13.42 4.49 -0.89
N ILE A 185 12.39 5.17 -0.34
CA ILE A 185 11.61 6.20 -1.06
C ILE A 185 12.50 7.39 -1.47
N ARG A 186 13.34 7.91 -0.55
CA ARG A 186 14.31 8.97 -0.88
C ARG A 186 15.33 8.55 -1.94
N LYS A 187 15.71 7.27 -1.99
CA LYS A 187 16.60 6.74 -3.04
C LYS A 187 15.91 6.71 -4.41
N ILE A 188 14.63 6.37 -4.46
CA ILE A 188 13.83 6.31 -5.68
C ILE A 188 13.60 7.72 -6.25
N ASP A 189 13.27 8.70 -5.40
CA ASP A 189 13.11 10.10 -5.82
C ASP A 189 14.42 10.72 -6.35
N ARG A 190 15.56 10.41 -5.73
CA ARG A 190 16.85 10.90 -6.23
C ARG A 190 17.20 10.32 -7.60
N GLN A 191 16.91 9.04 -7.81
CA GLN A 191 17.19 8.38 -9.09
C GLN A 191 16.26 8.87 -10.21
N SER A 192 14.99 9.17 -9.92
CA SER A 192 14.07 9.74 -10.90
C SER A 192 14.45 11.18 -11.29
N ILE A 193 14.86 12.00 -10.31
CA ILE A 193 15.36 13.38 -10.53
C ILE A 193 16.68 13.38 -11.31
N LEU A 194 17.64 12.51 -10.98
CA LEU A 194 18.89 12.39 -11.73
C LEU A 194 18.64 11.95 -13.18
N LYS A 195 17.71 11.03 -13.38
CA LYS A 195 17.36 10.53 -14.72
C LYS A 195 16.65 11.60 -15.55
N SER A 196 15.73 12.37 -14.97
CA SER A 196 15.10 13.51 -15.66
C SER A 196 16.09 14.64 -15.95
N THR A 197 17.05 14.89 -15.06
CA THR A 197 18.12 15.88 -15.27
C THR A 197 19.07 15.45 -16.40
N LEU A 198 19.48 14.18 -16.44
CA LEU A 198 20.29 13.60 -17.51
C LEU A 198 19.57 13.58 -18.87
N ILE A 199 18.25 13.41 -18.87
CA ILE A 199 17.42 13.50 -20.09
C ILE A 199 17.35 14.95 -20.56
N MET A 200 17.12 15.91 -19.66
CA MET A 200 17.12 17.34 -19.99
C MET A 200 18.49 17.85 -20.48
N GLU A 201 19.60 17.34 -19.96
CA GLU A 201 20.97 17.64 -20.42
C GLU A 201 21.26 17.05 -21.81
N LYS A 202 20.73 15.85 -22.11
CA LYS A 202 20.87 15.25 -23.45
C LYS A 202 20.01 15.93 -24.50
N GLU A 203 18.90 16.54 -24.10
CA GLU A 203 17.93 17.17 -25.01
C GLU A 203 18.19 18.68 -25.24
N LYS A 204 19.07 19.33 -24.46
CA LYS A 204 19.40 20.76 -24.64
C LYS A 204 20.89 20.98 -24.92
N LYS A 205 21.22 21.28 -26.18
CA LYS A 205 22.40 22.08 -26.58
C LYS A 205 22.21 23.56 -26.18
N ILE A 206 21.92 23.86 -24.91
CA ILE A 206 21.76 25.24 -24.44
C ILE A 206 22.45 25.41 -23.09
N ASP A 207 23.30 26.45 -23.03
CA ASP A 207 24.28 26.86 -22.03
C ASP A 207 24.06 26.35 -20.59
N SER A 208 24.91 25.40 -20.18
CA SER A 208 24.82 24.62 -18.94
C SER A 208 25.29 25.36 -17.68
N SER A 209 25.75 26.61 -17.80
CA SER A 209 26.33 27.38 -16.69
C SER A 209 25.30 28.14 -15.84
N PHE A 210 24.09 28.38 -16.33
CA PHE A 210 23.12 29.24 -15.65
C PHE A 210 22.08 28.50 -14.78
N LEU A 211 21.75 27.26 -15.13
CA LEU A 211 20.70 26.48 -14.44
C LEU A 211 21.23 25.69 -13.24
N THR A 212 22.46 25.18 -13.32
CA THR A 212 23.07 24.36 -12.27
C THR A 212 23.34 25.18 -11.00
N THR A 213 23.84 26.40 -11.13
CA THR A 213 24.18 27.24 -9.97
C THR A 213 22.95 27.74 -9.21
N ASN A 214 21.85 28.06 -9.91
CA ASN A 214 20.64 28.56 -9.26
C ASN A 214 19.81 27.44 -8.61
N PHE A 215 19.76 26.24 -9.21
CA PHE A 215 19.03 25.11 -8.60
C PHE A 215 19.75 24.55 -7.37
N ILE A 216 21.09 24.43 -7.41
CA ILE A 216 21.87 23.94 -6.26
C ILE A 216 21.76 24.93 -5.08
N ASN A 217 21.82 26.24 -5.34
CA ASN A 217 21.70 27.26 -4.30
C ASN A 217 20.28 27.37 -3.70
N ALA A 218 19.24 27.06 -4.47
CA ALA A 218 17.87 26.99 -3.95
C ALA A 218 17.63 25.73 -3.10
N PHE A 219 18.35 24.63 -3.39
CA PHE A 219 18.23 23.38 -2.64
C PHE A 219 19.01 23.41 -1.32
N ILE A 220 20.23 23.97 -1.30
CA ILE A 220 21.03 24.11 -0.08
C ILE A 220 20.34 25.02 0.96
N LYS A 221 19.61 26.05 0.53
CA LYS A 221 18.87 26.94 1.44
C LYS A 221 17.65 26.31 2.13
N ASN A 222 17.17 25.16 1.66
CA ASN A 222 16.02 24.46 2.25
C ASN A 222 16.42 23.34 3.23
N ASP A 223 17.68 22.91 3.25
CA ASP A 223 18.19 21.91 4.21
C ASP A 223 18.71 22.54 5.53
N GLU A 224 18.76 23.88 5.63
CA GLU A 224 19.17 24.62 6.84
C GLU A 224 18.00 25.16 7.69
N LYS A 225 16.76 24.71 7.46
CA LYS A 225 15.57 25.09 8.25
C LYS A 225 14.82 23.90 8.84
#